data_AF-A0A2N5HBE9-F1
#
_entry.id   AF-A0A2N5HBE9-F1
#
_cell.length_a   1.000
_cell.length_b   1.000
_cell.length_c   1.000
_cell.angle_alpha   90.00
_cell.angle_beta   90.00
_cell.angle_gamma   90.00
#
_symmetry.space_group_name_H-M   'P 1'
#
loop_
_entity.id
_entity.type
_entity.pdbx_description
1 polymer ?
#
loop_
_entity_poly.entity_id
_entity_poly.type
_entity_poly.pdbx_seq_one_letter_code
_entity_poly.pdbx_strand_id
1 'polypeptide(L)'
;MNSKQQDTIQFYKQIEAEINKRIHASTNSRAFTAAVGKAMDSHLRELRISKRLTTRWLNRMNLPTKDEFAALSNRIVEIEEEIDSLDESIYQTINLQKTNQRKLRMVRELLEEWSDFLKSETQAKLSSNIQTLEKDLQELKQLFEMDFTKEEEDNGRK
;
A
#
# COMPACT_ATOMS: atom_id res chain seq x y z
N MET A 1 63.24 -32.32 1.75
CA MET A 1 63.19 -31.26 2.78
C MET A 1 61.96 -31.37 3.72
N ASN A 2 61.34 -32.54 3.90
CA ASN A 2 60.04 -32.65 4.61
C ASN A 2 60.07 -33.29 6.01
N SER A 3 61.21 -33.84 6.45
CA SER A 3 61.29 -34.53 7.76
C SER A 3 61.31 -33.54 8.93
N LYS A 4 62.14 -32.49 8.89
CA LYS A 4 62.24 -31.51 9.98
C LYS A 4 60.93 -30.75 10.25
N GLN A 5 60.13 -30.48 9.21
CA GLN A 5 58.80 -29.87 9.34
C GLN A 5 57.78 -30.85 9.94
N GLN A 6 57.84 -32.12 9.56
CA GLN A 6 56.98 -33.16 10.13
C GLN A 6 57.28 -33.38 11.63
N ASP A 7 58.56 -33.32 12.02
CA ASP A 7 59.00 -33.46 13.41
C ASP A 7 58.55 -32.27 14.29
N THR A 8 58.57 -31.05 13.75
CA THR A 8 58.06 -29.86 14.48
C THR A 8 56.55 -29.94 14.68
N ILE A 9 55.80 -30.38 13.67
CA ILE A 9 54.35 -30.58 13.78
C ILE A 9 54.02 -31.66 14.82
N GLN A 10 54.76 -32.77 14.85
CA GLN A 10 54.58 -33.80 15.87
C GLN A 10 54.88 -33.28 17.28
N PHE A 11 55.93 -32.48 17.45
CA PHE A 11 56.28 -31.89 18.74
C PHE A 11 55.17 -31.00 19.30
N TYR A 12 54.60 -30.09 18.51
CA TYR A 12 53.49 -29.25 18.95
C TYR A 12 52.22 -30.05 19.27
N LYS A 13 51.92 -31.10 18.49
CA LYS A 13 50.80 -32.00 18.79
C LYS A 13 50.96 -32.74 20.11
N GLN A 14 52.19 -33.11 20.47
CA GLN A 14 52.47 -33.74 21.76
C GLN A 14 52.25 -32.76 22.92
N ILE A 15 52.71 -31.50 22.78
CA ILE A 15 52.46 -30.45 23.76
C ILE A 15 50.96 -30.19 23.91
N GLU A 16 50.24 -30.06 22.80
CA GLU A 16 48.79 -29.87 22.80
C GLU A 16 48.07 -31.02 23.52
N ALA A 17 48.47 -32.27 23.23
CA ALA A 17 47.92 -33.45 23.90
C ALA A 17 48.19 -33.46 25.41
N GLU A 18 49.40 -33.03 25.84
CA GLU A 18 49.74 -32.97 27.25
C GLU A 18 48.96 -31.86 27.97
N ILE A 19 48.84 -30.69 27.36
CA ILE A 19 48.04 -29.57 27.88
C ILE A 19 46.58 -29.99 28.01
N ASN A 20 46.00 -30.58 26.96
CA ASN A 20 44.62 -31.06 26.99
C ASN A 20 44.41 -32.10 28.08
N LYS A 21 45.35 -33.03 28.27
CA LYS A 21 45.29 -34.03 29.35
C LYS A 21 45.29 -33.37 30.73
N ARG A 22 46.12 -32.33 30.95
CA ARG A 22 46.18 -31.58 32.22
C ARG A 22 44.90 -30.77 32.46
N ILE A 23 44.37 -30.14 31.43
CA ILE A 23 43.09 -29.43 31.50
C ILE A 23 41.97 -30.41 31.84
N HIS A 24 41.86 -31.54 31.13
CA HIS A 24 40.84 -32.54 31.42
C HIS A 24 40.97 -33.11 32.83
N ALA A 25 42.18 -33.41 33.31
CA ALA A 25 42.38 -33.91 34.66
C ALA A 25 41.92 -32.92 35.75
N SER A 26 42.09 -31.62 35.53
CA SER A 26 41.72 -30.58 36.49
C SER A 26 40.26 -30.12 36.36
N THR A 27 39.66 -30.22 35.17
CA THR A 27 38.33 -29.68 34.87
C THR A 27 37.23 -30.73 34.77
N ASN A 28 37.56 -31.98 34.43
CA ASN A 28 36.60 -33.07 34.27
C ASN A 28 36.21 -33.71 35.62
N SER A 29 35.81 -32.87 36.57
CA SER A 29 35.31 -33.32 37.86
C SER A 29 34.04 -32.56 38.23
N ARG A 30 33.12 -33.25 38.92
CA ARG A 30 31.89 -32.64 39.41
C ARG A 30 32.17 -31.46 40.36
N ALA A 31 33.25 -31.54 41.14
CA ALA A 31 33.69 -30.48 42.03
C ALA A 31 34.07 -29.21 41.27
N PHE A 32 34.83 -29.35 40.16
CA PHE A 32 35.16 -28.24 39.29
C PHE A 32 33.90 -27.63 38.66
N THR A 33 33.01 -28.44 38.08
CA THR A 33 31.74 -27.96 37.49
C THR A 33 30.89 -27.20 38.51
N ALA A 34 30.78 -27.70 39.74
CA ALA A 34 30.03 -27.03 40.80
C ALA A 34 30.68 -25.71 41.24
N ALA A 35 32.02 -25.66 41.32
CA ALA A 35 32.75 -24.44 41.66
C ALA A 35 32.58 -23.36 40.59
N VAL A 36 32.69 -23.73 39.31
CA VAL A 36 32.45 -22.83 38.17
C VAL A 36 31.00 -22.35 38.17
N GLY A 37 30.03 -23.23 38.36
CA GLY A 37 28.62 -22.85 38.44
C GLY A 37 28.37 -21.82 39.56
N LYS A 38 28.91 -22.05 40.75
CA LYS A 38 28.80 -21.11 41.88
C LYS A 38 29.49 -19.76 41.59
N ALA A 39 30.63 -19.78 40.91
CA ALA A 39 31.34 -18.57 40.50
C ALA A 39 30.51 -17.77 39.48
N MET A 40 29.94 -18.43 38.47
CA MET A 40 29.05 -17.82 37.48
C MET A 40 27.79 -17.23 38.14
N ASP A 41 27.15 -17.97 39.05
CA ASP A 41 25.99 -17.47 39.79
C ASP A 41 26.34 -16.23 40.63
N SER A 42 27.53 -16.23 41.25
CA SER A 42 28.01 -15.07 42.00
C SER A 42 28.23 -13.86 41.10
N HIS A 43 28.85 -14.06 39.95
CA HIS A 43 29.07 -13.00 38.97
C HIS A 43 27.73 -12.44 38.44
N LEU A 44 26.76 -13.29 38.12
CA LEU A 44 25.42 -12.86 37.70
C LEU A 44 24.72 -12.04 38.80
N ARG A 45 24.87 -12.41 40.07
CA ARG A 45 24.33 -11.61 41.18
C ARG A 45 24.99 -10.23 41.25
N GLU A 46 26.31 -10.16 41.11
CA GLU A 46 27.05 -8.90 41.10
C GLU A 46 26.60 -7.99 39.94
N LEU A 47 26.49 -8.54 38.73
CA LEU A 47 25.98 -7.82 37.57
C LEU A 47 24.56 -7.27 37.80
N ARG A 48 23.67 -8.05 38.43
CA ARG A 48 22.32 -7.59 38.78
C ARG A 48 22.34 -6.44 39.79
N ILE A 49 23.21 -6.51 40.80
CA ILE A 49 23.38 -5.44 41.78
C ILE A 49 23.91 -4.18 41.10
N SER A 50 24.95 -4.32 40.27
CA SER A 50 25.53 -3.22 39.50
C SER A 50 24.48 -2.55 38.60
N LYS A 51 23.76 -3.33 37.78
CA LYS A 51 22.66 -2.81 36.93
C LYS A 51 21.64 -2.05 37.78
N ARG A 52 21.18 -2.62 38.90
CA ARG A 52 20.19 -1.97 39.78
C ARG A 52 20.71 -0.65 40.36
N LEU A 53 21.97 -0.61 40.80
CA LEU A 53 22.59 0.60 41.33
C LEU A 53 22.70 1.67 40.24
N THR A 54 23.24 1.31 39.07
CA THR A 54 23.36 2.22 37.93
C THR A 54 22.02 2.80 37.54
N THR A 55 20.97 1.98 37.37
CA THR A 55 19.62 2.45 37.07
C THR A 55 19.11 3.43 38.14
N ARG A 56 19.30 3.13 39.43
CA ARG A 56 18.88 4.05 40.52
C ARG A 56 19.61 5.39 40.47
N TRP A 57 20.91 5.38 40.18
CA TRP A 57 21.72 6.60 40.05
C TRP A 57 21.29 7.43 38.85
N LEU A 58 21.08 6.80 37.69
CA LEU A 58 20.56 7.46 36.49
C LEU A 58 19.19 8.10 36.76
N ASN A 59 18.26 7.33 37.35
CA ASN A 59 16.94 7.83 37.70
C ASN A 59 17.01 9.02 38.67
N ARG A 60 17.90 8.97 39.68
CA ARG A 60 18.09 10.09 40.63
C ARG A 60 18.58 11.37 39.95
N MET A 61 19.37 11.22 38.88
CA MET A 61 19.85 12.35 38.08
C MET A 61 18.89 12.73 36.95
N ASN A 62 17.72 12.08 36.86
CA ASN A 62 16.80 12.19 35.72
C ASN A 62 17.49 11.93 34.37
N LEU A 63 18.41 10.97 34.35
CA LEU A 63 19.10 10.54 33.14
C LEU A 63 18.46 9.26 32.59
N PRO A 64 18.34 9.14 31.26
CA PRO A 64 17.78 7.95 30.63
C PRO A 64 18.65 6.72 30.82
N THR A 65 17.99 5.60 31.02
CA THR A 65 18.57 4.27 31.15
C THR A 65 18.73 3.59 29.79
N LYS A 66 19.59 2.56 29.73
CA LYS A 66 19.72 1.73 28.53
C LYS A 66 18.39 1.16 28.06
N ASP A 67 17.53 0.75 28.99
CA ASP A 67 16.25 0.12 28.68
C ASP A 67 15.28 1.16 28.06
N GLU A 68 15.32 2.42 28.49
CA GLU A 68 14.55 3.53 27.88
C GLU A 68 15.08 3.91 26.50
N PHE A 69 16.40 3.94 26.30
CA PHE A 69 16.97 4.13 24.96
C PHE A 69 16.59 3.00 24.00
N ALA A 70 16.57 1.75 24.47
CA ALA A 70 16.14 0.63 23.67
C ALA A 70 14.65 0.73 23.30
N ALA A 71 13.79 1.13 24.25
CA ALA A 71 12.38 1.37 23.99
C ALA A 71 12.17 2.48 22.96
N LEU A 72 12.92 3.58 23.06
CA LEU A 72 12.87 4.68 22.10
C LEU A 72 13.36 4.26 20.71
N SER A 73 14.42 3.45 20.64
CA SER A 73 14.92 2.91 19.37
C SER A 73 13.89 2.02 18.68
N ASN A 74 13.21 1.14 19.43
CA ASN A 74 12.15 0.30 18.87
C ASN A 74 10.98 1.15 18.37
N ARG A 75 10.57 2.17 19.15
CA ARG A 75 9.53 3.12 18.77
C ARG A 75 9.85 3.85 17.46
N ILE A 76 11.11 4.22 17.24
CA ILE A 76 11.54 4.86 15.98
C ILE A 76 11.32 3.91 14.81
N VAL A 77 11.75 2.65 14.93
CA VAL A 77 11.57 1.63 13.88
C VAL A 77 10.08 1.41 13.58
N GLU A 78 9.25 1.29 14.61
CA GLU A 78 7.78 1.16 14.44
C GLU A 78 7.18 2.34 13.67
N ILE A 79 7.60 3.57 13.99
CA ILE A 79 7.11 4.78 13.31
C ILE A 79 7.60 4.83 11.86
N GLU A 80 8.84 4.43 11.58
CA GLU A 80 9.37 4.34 10.21
C GLU A 80 8.53 3.36 9.37
N GLU A 81 8.23 2.18 9.91
CA GLU A 81 7.36 1.19 9.24
C GLU A 81 5.94 1.74 9.00
N GLU A 82 5.36 2.46 9.97
CA GLU A 82 4.05 3.11 9.81
C GLU A 82 4.08 4.18 8.70
N ILE A 83 5.13 5.01 8.64
CA ILE A 83 5.29 6.03 7.61
C ILE A 83 5.38 5.38 6.22
N ASP A 84 6.21 4.34 6.06
CA ASP A 84 6.34 3.62 4.79
C ASP A 84 4.98 3.04 4.34
N SER A 85 4.20 2.51 5.27
CA SER A 85 2.86 1.97 4.98
C SER A 85 1.86 3.06 4.54
N LEU A 86 1.97 4.25 5.13
CA LEU A 86 1.13 5.40 4.77
C LEU A 86 1.51 5.93 3.39
N ASP A 87 2.80 6.02 3.07
CA ASP A 87 3.28 6.47 1.77
C ASP A 87 2.78 5.54 0.65
N GLU A 88 2.85 4.22 0.85
CA GLU A 88 2.29 3.25 -0.10
C GLU A 88 0.77 3.42 -0.25
N SER A 89 0.06 3.61 0.87
CA SER A 89 -1.40 3.82 0.86
C SER A 89 -1.80 5.09 0.11
N ILE A 90 -1.04 6.17 0.28
CA ILE A 90 -1.23 7.44 -0.43
C ILE A 90 -1.00 7.22 -1.93
N TYR A 91 0.09 6.54 -2.30
CA TYR A 91 0.41 6.24 -3.69
C TYR A 91 -0.71 5.46 -4.39
N GLN A 92 -1.21 4.41 -3.74
CA GLN A 92 -2.34 3.63 -4.24
C GLN A 92 -3.61 4.48 -4.41
N THR A 93 -3.92 5.30 -3.41
CA THR A 93 -5.09 6.19 -3.43
C THR A 93 -5.03 7.19 -4.59
N ILE A 94 -3.86 7.79 -4.83
CA ILE A 94 -3.64 8.72 -5.94
C ILE A 94 -3.87 8.01 -7.28
N ASN A 95 -3.38 6.78 -7.43
CA ASN A 95 -3.54 6.01 -8.67
C ASN A 95 -5.01 5.61 -8.91
N LEU A 96 -5.73 5.21 -7.87
CA LEU A 96 -7.17 4.96 -7.95
C LEU A 96 -7.93 6.24 -8.32
N GLN A 97 -7.60 7.37 -7.72
CA GLN A 97 -8.22 8.66 -8.03
C GLN A 97 -7.99 9.07 -9.49
N LYS A 98 -6.76 8.94 -10.00
CA LYS A 98 -6.44 9.19 -11.42
C LYS A 98 -7.27 8.30 -12.34
N THR A 99 -7.43 7.03 -11.99
CA THR A 99 -8.22 6.07 -12.77
C THR A 99 -9.70 6.45 -12.77
N ASN A 100 -10.25 6.83 -11.61
CA ASN A 100 -11.63 7.27 -11.49
C ASN A 100 -11.89 8.58 -12.24
N GLN A 101 -10.94 9.53 -12.21
CA GLN A 101 -11.03 10.76 -13.01
C GLN A 101 -11.09 10.49 -14.51
N ARG A 102 -10.31 9.50 -15.01
CA ARG A 102 -10.40 9.09 -16.42
C ARG A 102 -11.78 8.50 -16.75
N LYS A 103 -12.28 7.60 -15.91
CA LYS A 103 -13.62 7.00 -16.09
C LYS A 103 -14.72 8.08 -16.09
N LEU A 104 -14.66 9.02 -15.16
CA LEU A 104 -15.63 10.14 -15.10
C LEU A 104 -15.57 11.01 -16.35
N ARG A 105 -14.38 11.26 -16.90
CA ARG A 105 -14.23 12.01 -18.15
C ARG A 105 -14.88 11.28 -19.32
N MET A 106 -14.62 9.98 -19.47
CA MET A 106 -15.26 9.17 -20.51
C MET A 106 -16.79 9.17 -20.39
N VAL A 107 -17.31 9.00 -19.17
CA VAL A 107 -18.76 9.05 -18.93
C VAL A 107 -19.34 10.40 -19.32
N ARG A 108 -18.64 11.49 -19.01
CA ARG A 108 -19.06 12.84 -19.38
C ARG A 108 -19.09 13.03 -20.90
N GLU A 109 -18.04 12.60 -21.60
CA GLU A 109 -17.96 12.67 -23.07
C GLU A 109 -19.12 11.91 -23.71
N LEU A 110 -19.39 10.68 -23.27
CA LEU A 110 -20.53 9.90 -23.74
C LEU A 110 -21.87 10.59 -23.44
N LEU A 111 -22.03 11.21 -22.27
CA LEU A 111 -23.24 11.95 -21.92
C LEU A 111 -23.46 13.18 -22.81
N GLU A 112 -22.39 13.88 -23.17
CA GLU A 112 -22.43 15.00 -24.12
C GLU A 112 -22.85 14.51 -25.52
N GLU A 113 -22.27 13.42 -26.02
CA GLU A 113 -22.66 12.78 -27.28
C GLU A 113 -24.15 12.35 -27.29
N TRP A 114 -24.61 11.70 -26.22
CA TRP A 114 -26.02 11.30 -26.08
C TRP A 114 -26.97 12.49 -26.01
N SER A 115 -26.58 13.57 -25.33
CA SER A 115 -27.35 14.81 -25.30
C SER A 115 -27.53 15.39 -26.70
N ASP A 116 -26.46 15.43 -27.49
CA ASP A 116 -26.50 15.99 -28.84
C ASP A 116 -27.30 15.09 -29.81
N PHE A 117 -27.17 13.77 -29.67
CA PHE A 117 -28.02 12.81 -30.37
C PHE A 117 -29.50 13.04 -30.05
N LEU A 118 -29.87 13.12 -28.77
CA LEU A 118 -31.26 13.33 -28.37
C LEU A 118 -31.82 14.67 -28.86
N LYS A 119 -31.02 15.75 -28.84
CA LYS A 119 -31.44 17.05 -29.40
C LYS A 119 -31.70 16.96 -30.89
N SER A 120 -30.81 16.32 -31.65
CA SER A 120 -30.98 16.18 -33.11
C SER A 120 -32.18 15.31 -33.47
N GLU A 121 -32.40 14.19 -32.77
CA GLU A 121 -33.59 13.34 -32.92
C GLU A 121 -34.88 14.12 -32.63
N THR A 122 -34.90 14.89 -31.53
CA THR A 122 -36.06 15.71 -31.16
C THR A 122 -36.36 16.77 -32.22
N GLN A 123 -35.33 17.45 -32.73
CA GLN A 123 -35.46 18.48 -33.76
C GLN A 123 -35.90 17.88 -35.10
N ALA A 124 -35.38 16.72 -35.49
CA ALA A 124 -35.79 16.01 -36.70
C ALA A 124 -37.27 15.62 -36.63
N LYS A 125 -37.73 15.10 -35.49
CA LYS A 125 -39.13 14.72 -35.28
C LYS A 125 -40.09 15.92 -35.26
N LEU A 126 -39.67 17.03 -34.66
CA LEU A 126 -40.43 18.28 -34.73
C LEU A 126 -40.52 18.79 -36.17
N SER A 127 -39.42 18.73 -36.93
CA SER A 127 -39.38 19.19 -38.31
C SER A 127 -40.26 18.32 -39.22
N SER A 128 -40.22 16.99 -39.05
CA SER A 128 -41.09 16.08 -39.81
C SER A 128 -42.57 16.34 -39.50
N ASN A 129 -42.90 16.54 -38.22
CA ASN A 129 -44.28 16.82 -37.80
C ASN A 129 -44.80 18.12 -38.42
N ILE A 130 -43.99 19.19 -38.42
CA ILE A 130 -44.33 20.46 -39.06
C ILE A 130 -44.55 20.25 -40.56
N GLN A 131 -43.66 19.54 -41.25
CA GLN A 131 -43.81 19.27 -42.68
C GLN A 131 -45.08 18.47 -43.01
N THR A 132 -45.43 17.46 -42.21
CA THR A 132 -46.71 16.76 -42.37
C THR A 132 -47.90 17.68 -42.15
N LEU A 133 -47.90 18.51 -41.11
CA LEU A 133 -48.97 19.47 -40.84
C LEU A 133 -49.11 20.51 -41.97
N GLU A 134 -48.00 21.01 -42.51
CA GLU A 134 -47.99 21.93 -43.65
C GLU A 134 -48.59 21.28 -44.89
N LYS A 135 -48.23 20.02 -45.16
CA LYS A 135 -48.77 19.24 -46.28
C LYS A 135 -50.28 19.04 -46.12
N ASP A 136 -50.73 18.61 -44.95
CA ASP A 136 -52.15 18.39 -44.66
C ASP A 136 -52.96 19.69 -44.82
N LEU A 137 -52.42 20.83 -44.36
CA LEU A 137 -53.02 22.16 -44.56
C LEU A 137 -53.12 22.54 -46.04
N GLN A 138 -52.11 22.21 -46.84
CA GLN A 138 -52.09 22.49 -48.26
C GLN A 138 -53.10 21.63 -49.04
N GLU A 139 -53.24 20.36 -48.66
CA GLU A 139 -54.28 19.46 -49.18
C GLU A 139 -55.69 19.97 -48.82
N LEU A 140 -55.90 20.41 -47.57
CA LEU A 140 -57.14 21.05 -47.14
C LEU A 140 -57.47 22.30 -47.95
N LYS A 141 -56.48 23.18 -48.17
CA LYS A 141 -56.66 24.38 -48.99
C LYS A 141 -57.10 24.02 -50.42
N GLN A 142 -56.47 23.02 -51.04
CA GLN A 142 -56.85 22.56 -52.37
C GLN A 142 -58.28 21.99 -52.41
N LEU A 143 -58.68 21.22 -51.40
CA LEU A 143 -60.05 20.71 -51.28
C LEU A 143 -61.08 21.84 -51.25
N PHE A 144 -60.85 22.86 -50.42
CA PHE A 144 -61.75 24.02 -50.37
C PHE A 144 -61.79 24.80 -51.69
N GLU A 145 -60.65 25.04 -52.35
CA GLU A 145 -60.61 25.69 -53.67
C GLU A 145 -61.35 24.88 -54.76
N MET A 146 -61.31 23.54 -54.67
CA MET A 146 -62.06 22.65 -55.57
C MET A 146 -63.57 22.63 -55.31
N ASP A 147 -64.00 22.83 -54.07
CA ASP A 147 -65.43 22.90 -53.73
C ASP A 147 -66.04 24.26 -54.11
N PHE A 148 -65.30 25.37 -54.00
CA PHE A 148 -65.74 26.69 -54.50
C PHE A 148 -65.87 26.73 -56.03
N THR A 149 -64.98 26.08 -56.76
CA THR A 149 -65.06 26.00 -58.24
C THR A 149 -66.21 25.12 -58.72
N LYS A 150 -66.59 24.07 -57.97
CA LYS A 150 -67.80 23.29 -58.25
C LYS A 150 -69.09 24.07 -57.97
N GLU A 151 -69.15 24.90 -56.92
CA GLU A 151 -70.32 25.76 -56.65
C GLU A 151 -70.50 26.84 -57.74
N GLU A 152 -69.42 27.38 -58.31
CA GLU A 152 -69.49 28.32 -59.45
C GLU A 152 -69.93 27.64 -60.75
N GLU A 153 -69.48 26.41 -61.03
CA GLU A 153 -69.93 25.65 -62.21
C GLU A 153 -71.41 25.20 -62.13
N ASP A 154 -71.93 24.95 -60.92
CA ASP A 154 -73.33 24.54 -60.70
C ASP A 154 -74.31 25.74 -60.64
N ASN A 155 -73.84 26.93 -60.22
CA ASN A 155 -74.61 28.19 -60.34
C ASN A 155 -74.55 28.83 -61.74
N GLY A 156 -73.56 28.49 -62.57
CA GLY A 156 -73.45 28.96 -63.96
C GLY A 156 -74.28 28.20 -64.99
N ARG A 157 -75.03 27.15 -64.58
CA ARG A 157 -75.87 26.30 -65.45
C ARG A 157 -77.39 26.47 -65.28
N LYS A 158 -77.85 27.56 -64.64
CA LYS A 158 -79.28 27.91 -64.57
C LYS A 158 -79.63 29.12 -65.43
#